data_AF-A0A7C4FFF3-F1
#
_entry.id   AF-A0A7C4FFF3-F1
#
_cell.length_a   1.000
_cell.length_b   1.000
_cell.length_c   1.000
_cell.angle_alpha   90.00
_cell.angle_beta   90.00
_cell.angle_gamma   90.00
#
_symmetry.space_group_name_H-M   'P 1'
#
loop_
_entity.id
_entity.type
_entity.pdbx_description
1 polymer ?
#
loop_
_entity_poly.entity_id
_entity_poly.type
_entity_poly.pdbx_seq_one_letter_code
_entity_poly.pdbx_strand_id
1 'polypeptide(L)'
;MRGLGSVCRSTTCFVAALSASAVAFFIGLFAASANPLLLPLLQVLPLYPAYLSLVSRGQLRRAAALVLLWALLMTLLMAWAAYTSGESLGGRVLMGESYKQEMFDWIRTGKGPEGDPSLFVVPKLREIAIFSAATFASAGFLGLLMGAILLNYMNYYVGNLLLAARPGALLQVALLSWQVYAIARVVGYTLLGVALTRVVLQLLRRRRPVLEGEVRKLLAWALALIALDFLLKAALANSLYQPLLKELTEL
;
A
#
# COMPACT_ATOMS: atom_id res chain seq x y z
N MET A 1 7.32 -15.70 -32.94
CA MET A 1 6.97 -14.86 -31.77
C MET A 1 8.17 -14.05 -31.25
N ARG A 2 8.76 -13.19 -32.10
CA ARG A 2 9.83 -12.24 -31.73
C ARG A 2 9.28 -10.84 -31.99
N GLY A 3 8.82 -10.15 -30.94
CA GLY A 3 8.20 -8.82 -31.11
C GLY A 3 7.99 -7.99 -29.84
N LEU A 4 8.01 -8.59 -28.64
CA LEU A 4 7.78 -7.88 -27.37
C LEU A 4 9.06 -7.72 -26.51
N GLY A 5 10.23 -7.96 -27.09
CA GLY A 5 11.49 -8.10 -26.36
C GLY A 5 12.10 -6.80 -25.81
N SER A 6 11.94 -5.66 -26.49
CA SER A 6 12.76 -4.47 -26.25
C SER A 6 12.16 -3.39 -25.35
N VAL A 7 10.86 -3.44 -25.00
CA VAL A 7 10.17 -2.28 -24.40
C VAL A 7 10.58 -1.99 -22.95
N CYS A 8 11.00 -3.00 -22.18
CA CYS A 8 11.10 -2.89 -20.72
C CYS A 8 12.55 -2.89 -20.21
N ARG A 9 13.33 -1.86 -20.60
CA ARG A 9 14.65 -1.54 -20.01
C ARG A 9 14.80 -0.09 -19.54
N SER A 10 13.91 0.81 -19.97
CA SER A 10 14.06 2.25 -19.86
C SER A 10 13.23 2.88 -18.73
N THR A 11 13.75 3.96 -18.15
CA THR A 11 13.04 4.96 -17.32
C THR A 11 11.71 5.39 -17.94
N THR A 12 11.61 5.40 -19.28
CA THR A 12 10.38 5.70 -20.02
C THR A 12 9.20 4.80 -19.62
N CYS A 13 9.46 3.52 -19.33
CA CYS A 13 8.39 2.58 -18.93
C CYS A 13 7.91 2.86 -17.50
N PHE A 14 8.80 3.29 -16.60
CA PHE A 14 8.42 3.75 -15.25
C PHE A 14 7.52 4.97 -15.35
N VAL A 15 7.98 6.00 -16.08
CA VAL A 15 7.21 7.23 -16.26
C VAL A 15 5.86 6.94 -16.90
N ALA A 16 5.82 6.15 -17.98
CA ALA A 16 4.57 5.81 -18.64
C ALA A 16 3.60 5.05 -17.72
N ALA A 17 4.07 4.04 -16.97
CA ALA A 17 3.23 3.28 -16.05
C ALA A 17 2.70 4.16 -14.90
N LEU A 18 3.55 5.03 -14.34
CA LEU A 18 3.18 5.95 -13.26
C LEU A 18 2.19 7.02 -13.75
N SER A 19 2.46 7.66 -14.88
CA SER A 19 1.55 8.66 -15.47
C SER A 19 0.21 8.03 -15.85
N ALA A 20 0.20 6.84 -16.46
CA ALA A 20 -1.03 6.13 -16.75
C ALA A 20 -1.79 5.75 -15.47
N SER A 21 -1.09 5.37 -14.39
CA SER A 21 -1.71 5.10 -13.09
C SER A 21 -2.31 6.36 -12.47
N ALA A 22 -1.68 7.54 -12.62
CA ALA A 22 -2.23 8.81 -12.15
C ALA A 22 -3.53 9.17 -12.88
N VAL A 23 -3.56 9.02 -14.21
CA VAL A 23 -4.79 9.25 -14.99
C VAL A 23 -5.86 8.23 -14.60
N ALA A 24 -5.49 6.96 -14.48
CA ALA A 24 -6.41 5.90 -14.07
C ALA A 24 -6.93 6.07 -12.64
N PHE A 25 -6.16 6.70 -11.74
CA PHE A 25 -6.62 7.07 -10.41
C PHE A 25 -7.83 8.01 -10.48
N PHE A 26 -7.76 9.09 -11.27
CA PHE A 26 -8.86 10.06 -11.38
C PHE A 26 -10.09 9.45 -12.07
N ILE A 27 -9.87 8.67 -13.14
CA ILE A 27 -10.95 7.91 -13.79
C ILE A 27 -11.59 6.93 -12.78
N GLY A 28 -10.76 6.23 -12.00
CA GLY A 28 -11.20 5.31 -10.96
C GLY A 28 -11.97 5.99 -9.84
N LEU A 29 -11.57 7.19 -9.43
CA LEU A 29 -12.26 7.97 -8.41
C LEU A 29 -13.64 8.43 -8.88
N PHE A 30 -13.77 8.77 -10.16
CA PHE A 30 -15.06 9.07 -10.77
C PHE A 30 -15.94 7.81 -10.88
N ALA A 31 -15.37 6.71 -11.37
CA ALA A 31 -16.05 5.42 -11.54
C ALA A 31 -16.44 4.76 -10.20
N ALA A 32 -15.75 5.08 -9.11
CA ALA A 32 -16.05 4.57 -7.77
C ALA A 32 -17.43 4.98 -7.24
N SER A 33 -18.06 5.99 -7.85
CA SER A 33 -19.47 6.32 -7.60
C SER A 33 -20.43 5.19 -7.97
N ALA A 34 -20.08 4.36 -8.96
CA ALA A 34 -20.87 3.20 -9.37
C ALA A 34 -20.47 1.93 -8.59
N ASN A 35 -19.16 1.69 -8.43
CA ASN A 35 -18.65 0.58 -7.62
C ASN A 35 -17.27 0.94 -7.02
N PRO A 36 -17.14 0.97 -5.67
CA PRO A 36 -15.90 1.33 -5.00
C PRO A 36 -14.68 0.46 -5.35
N LEU A 37 -14.87 -0.78 -5.84
CA LEU A 37 -13.78 -1.64 -6.31
C LEU A 37 -13.12 -1.14 -7.60
N LEU A 38 -13.78 -0.28 -8.38
CA LEU A 38 -13.24 0.23 -9.64
C LEU A 38 -12.03 1.13 -9.42
N LEU A 39 -11.98 1.87 -8.32
CA LEU A 39 -10.84 2.72 -7.97
C LEU A 39 -9.53 1.91 -7.84
N PRO A 40 -9.40 0.96 -6.89
CA PRO A 40 -8.17 0.19 -6.75
C PRO A 40 -7.89 -0.68 -7.98
N LEU A 41 -8.91 -1.16 -8.68
CA LEU A 41 -8.73 -1.96 -9.90
C LEU A 41 -8.08 -1.13 -11.01
N LEU A 42 -8.64 0.05 -11.31
CA LEU A 42 -8.13 0.93 -12.36
C LEU A 42 -6.73 1.46 -12.04
N GLN A 43 -6.38 1.67 -10.76
CA GLN A 43 -5.02 2.03 -10.36
C GLN A 43 -3.98 0.95 -10.68
N VAL A 44 -4.36 -0.33 -10.57
CA VAL A 44 -3.45 -1.48 -10.74
C VAL A 44 -3.28 -1.88 -12.21
N LEU A 45 -4.32 -1.76 -13.04
CA LEU A 45 -4.30 -2.16 -14.44
C LEU A 45 -3.12 -1.59 -15.26
N PRO A 46 -2.81 -0.28 -15.23
CA PRO A 46 -1.69 0.27 -15.99
C PRO A 46 -0.31 -0.11 -15.41
N LEU A 47 -0.24 -0.37 -14.09
CA LEU A 47 0.99 -0.76 -13.42
C LEU A 47 1.37 -2.22 -13.71
N TYR A 48 0.38 -3.11 -13.71
CA TYR A 48 0.60 -4.56 -13.67
C TYR A 48 1.43 -5.10 -14.84
N PRO A 49 1.24 -4.70 -16.12
CA PRO A 49 2.06 -5.19 -17.21
C PRO A 49 3.55 -4.85 -17.05
N ALA A 50 3.86 -3.64 -16.60
CA ALA A 50 5.24 -3.20 -16.37
C ALA A 50 5.87 -3.97 -15.19
N TYR A 51 5.13 -4.11 -14.09
CA TYR A 51 5.51 -4.92 -12.94
C TYR A 51 5.82 -6.38 -13.35
N LEU A 52 4.87 -7.04 -14.01
CA LEU A 52 4.99 -8.44 -14.40
C LEU A 52 6.16 -8.66 -15.38
N SER A 53 6.35 -7.73 -16.32
CA SER A 53 7.50 -7.75 -17.23
C SER A 53 8.83 -7.71 -16.48
N LEU A 54 8.99 -6.81 -15.50
CA LEU A 54 10.22 -6.71 -14.69
C LEU A 54 10.48 -7.97 -13.87
N VAL A 55 9.46 -8.51 -13.18
CA VAL A 55 9.60 -9.75 -12.38
C VAL A 55 9.91 -10.94 -13.28
N SER A 56 9.28 -11.03 -14.45
CA SER A 56 9.50 -12.11 -15.40
C SER A 56 10.93 -12.14 -15.98
N ARG A 57 11.58 -10.95 -16.06
CA ARG A 57 12.97 -10.74 -16.47
C ARG A 57 13.97 -10.90 -15.33
N GLY A 58 13.51 -11.18 -14.10
CA GLY A 58 14.38 -11.30 -12.91
C GLY A 58 14.86 -9.95 -12.35
N GLN A 59 14.33 -8.82 -12.81
CA GLN A 59 14.71 -7.48 -12.34
C GLN A 59 13.96 -7.11 -11.05
N LEU A 60 14.09 -7.92 -10.01
CA LEU A 60 13.25 -7.85 -8.80
C LEU A 60 13.34 -6.51 -8.06
N ARG A 61 14.55 -5.95 -7.93
CA ARG A 61 14.76 -4.64 -7.29
C ARG A 61 14.05 -3.51 -8.02
N ARG A 62 14.03 -3.54 -9.35
CA ARG A 62 13.31 -2.56 -10.17
C ARG A 62 11.80 -2.74 -10.07
N ALA A 63 11.32 -3.98 -10.02
CA ALA A 63 9.90 -4.25 -9.79
C ALA A 63 9.45 -3.69 -8.42
N ALA A 64 10.24 -3.93 -7.36
CA ALA A 64 9.97 -3.35 -6.04
C ALA A 64 9.99 -1.82 -6.07
N ALA A 65 11.02 -1.21 -6.68
CA ALA A 65 11.10 0.24 -6.81
C ALA A 65 9.91 0.84 -7.57
N LEU A 66 9.46 0.20 -8.67
CA LEU A 66 8.29 0.63 -9.42
C LEU A 66 7.02 0.63 -8.54
N VAL A 67 6.79 -0.44 -7.79
CA VAL A 67 5.63 -0.55 -6.89
C VAL A 67 5.70 0.45 -5.75
N LEU A 68 6.88 0.70 -5.18
CA LEU A 68 7.07 1.70 -4.12
C LEU A 68 6.83 3.13 -4.63
N LEU A 69 7.35 3.48 -5.82
CA LEU A 69 7.10 4.77 -6.44
C LEU A 69 5.62 4.95 -6.78
N TRP A 70 4.96 3.89 -7.26
CA TRP A 70 3.52 3.88 -7.48
C TRP A 70 2.74 4.05 -6.17
N ALA A 71 3.14 3.38 -5.09
CA ALA A 71 2.50 3.51 -3.79
C ALA A 71 2.62 4.94 -3.23
N LEU A 72 3.79 5.58 -3.40
CA LEU A 72 4.01 6.98 -3.05
C LEU A 72 3.12 7.91 -3.89
N LEU A 73 3.03 7.68 -5.19
CA LEU A 73 2.16 8.46 -6.07
C LEU A 73 0.68 8.33 -5.68
N MET A 74 0.17 7.12 -5.47
CA MET A 74 -1.21 6.88 -5.02
C MET A 74 -1.48 7.51 -3.66
N THR A 75 -0.49 7.49 -2.77
CA THR A 75 -0.53 8.14 -1.45
C THR A 75 -0.77 9.63 -1.58
N LEU A 76 0.04 10.32 -2.39
CA LEU A 76 -0.10 11.76 -2.62
C LEU A 76 -1.43 12.10 -3.28
N LEU A 77 -1.84 11.34 -4.30
CA LEU A 77 -3.09 11.59 -5.03
C LEU A 77 -4.32 11.37 -4.15
N MET A 78 -4.38 10.29 -3.37
CA MET A 78 -5.51 10.00 -2.49
C MET A 78 -5.58 10.96 -1.31
N ALA A 79 -4.45 11.27 -0.66
CA ALA A 79 -4.43 12.23 0.43
C ALA A 79 -4.86 13.63 -0.05
N TRP A 80 -4.42 14.06 -1.24
CA TRP A 80 -4.85 15.32 -1.85
C TRP A 80 -6.34 15.32 -2.22
N ALA A 81 -6.85 14.24 -2.80
CA ALA A 81 -8.27 14.11 -3.13
C ALA A 81 -9.15 14.15 -1.86
N ALA A 82 -8.76 13.42 -0.82
CA ALA A 82 -9.43 13.41 0.48
C ALA A 82 -9.36 14.77 1.18
N TYR A 83 -8.21 15.45 1.14
CA TYR A 83 -8.06 16.79 1.71
C TYR A 83 -8.93 17.84 1.00
N THR A 84 -9.06 17.78 -0.33
CA THR A 84 -9.85 18.75 -1.10
C THR A 84 -11.35 18.47 -1.09
N SER A 85 -11.75 17.20 -0.97
CA SER A 85 -13.15 16.78 -1.07
C SER A 85 -13.80 16.43 0.27
N GLY A 86 -13.00 16.29 1.34
CA GLY A 86 -13.47 15.92 2.68
C GLY A 86 -14.27 14.63 2.71
N GLU A 87 -15.37 14.63 3.48
CA GLU A 87 -16.21 13.45 3.73
C GLU A 87 -16.99 12.96 2.50
N SER A 88 -17.11 13.79 1.46
CA SER A 88 -17.84 13.44 0.23
C SER A 88 -17.23 12.25 -0.52
N LEU A 89 -15.97 11.90 -0.24
CA LEU A 89 -15.27 10.76 -0.82
C LEU A 89 -15.47 9.44 -0.06
N GLY A 90 -16.04 9.44 1.15
CA GLY A 90 -16.15 8.25 1.99
C GLY A 90 -16.86 7.08 1.32
N GLY A 91 -17.94 7.35 0.58
CA GLY A 91 -18.68 6.33 -0.18
C GLY A 91 -17.94 5.76 -1.40
N ARG A 92 -16.84 6.40 -1.83
CA ARG A 92 -16.05 6.00 -3.01
C ARG A 92 -14.80 5.20 -2.64
N VAL A 93 -14.42 5.20 -1.36
CA VAL A 93 -13.24 4.50 -0.86
C VAL A 93 -13.67 3.31 -0.03
N LEU A 94 -13.36 2.09 -0.51
CA LEU A 94 -13.64 0.86 0.24
C LEU A 94 -13.04 0.91 1.64
N MET A 95 -13.86 0.70 2.67
CA MET A 95 -13.47 0.76 4.09
C MET A 95 -12.91 2.13 4.54
N GLY A 96 -13.02 3.17 3.71
CA GLY A 96 -12.48 4.50 4.00
C GLY A 96 -13.09 5.11 5.26
N GLU A 97 -14.42 5.14 5.32
CA GLU A 97 -15.13 5.78 6.43
C GLU A 97 -15.01 5.00 7.74
N SER A 98 -15.13 3.68 7.70
CA SER A 98 -14.95 2.83 8.89
C SER A 98 -13.52 2.91 9.44
N TYR A 99 -12.51 2.91 8.55
CA TYR A 99 -11.11 3.07 8.96
C TYR A 99 -10.83 4.47 9.52
N LYS A 100 -11.37 5.53 8.91
CA LYS A 100 -11.27 6.92 9.41
C LYS A 100 -11.80 7.00 10.84
N GLN A 101 -13.00 6.46 11.08
CA GLN A 101 -13.64 6.48 12.40
C GLN A 101 -12.80 5.73 13.44
N GLU A 102 -12.34 4.52 13.12
CA GLU A 102 -11.47 3.73 14.01
C GLU A 102 -10.20 4.49 14.39
N MET A 103 -9.54 5.12 13.42
CA MET A 103 -8.31 5.89 13.65
C MET A 103 -8.57 7.16 14.45
N PHE A 104 -9.67 7.88 14.18
CA PHE A 104 -10.01 9.10 14.92
C PHE A 104 -10.36 8.76 16.38
N ASP A 105 -11.08 7.67 16.62
CA ASP A 105 -11.40 7.22 17.97
C ASP A 105 -10.15 6.76 18.72
N TRP A 106 -9.21 6.10 18.04
CA TRP A 106 -7.90 5.80 18.61
C TRP A 106 -7.11 7.07 18.95
N ILE A 107 -7.09 8.09 18.08
CA ILE A 107 -6.42 9.36 18.38
C ILE A 107 -7.05 10.02 19.62
N ARG A 108 -8.37 10.03 19.74
CA ARG A 108 -9.07 10.60 20.90
C ARG A 108 -8.78 9.86 22.20
N THR A 109 -8.80 8.53 22.16
CA THR A 109 -8.93 7.70 23.37
C THR A 109 -7.69 6.87 23.70
N GLY A 110 -6.81 6.63 22.74
CA GLY A 110 -5.71 5.65 22.85
C GLY A 110 -6.15 4.18 22.85
N LYS A 111 -7.44 3.92 22.65
CA LYS A 111 -8.01 2.56 22.63
C LYS A 111 -8.28 2.12 21.19
N GLY A 112 -8.15 0.83 20.94
CA GLY A 112 -8.48 0.22 19.66
C GLY A 112 -7.34 -0.63 19.07
N PRO A 113 -7.54 -1.20 17.88
CA PRO A 113 -6.59 -2.10 17.23
C PRO A 113 -5.25 -1.43 16.89
N GLU A 114 -5.18 -0.11 16.86
CA GLU A 114 -3.94 0.59 16.55
C GLU A 114 -2.93 0.52 17.71
N GLY A 115 -3.40 0.48 18.96
CA GLY A 115 -2.56 0.49 20.17
C GLY A 115 -2.45 -0.83 20.94
N ASP A 116 -3.32 -1.80 20.66
CA ASP A 116 -3.40 -3.06 21.42
C ASP A 116 -2.94 -4.29 20.61
N PRO A 117 -1.78 -4.91 20.95
CA PRO A 117 -1.29 -6.11 20.29
C PRO A 117 -2.27 -7.27 20.24
N SER A 118 -3.10 -7.45 21.27
CA SER A 118 -4.07 -8.55 21.31
C SER A 118 -5.14 -8.41 20.23
N LEU A 119 -5.43 -7.17 19.82
CA LEU A 119 -6.45 -6.85 18.83
C LEU A 119 -5.91 -6.86 17.40
N PHE A 120 -4.64 -6.51 17.15
CA PHE A 120 -4.12 -6.41 15.78
C PHE A 120 -3.28 -7.59 15.30
N VAL A 121 -2.64 -8.36 16.19
CA VAL A 121 -1.66 -9.39 15.78
C VAL A 121 -2.34 -10.49 14.95
N VAL A 122 -3.44 -11.06 15.43
CA VAL A 122 -4.15 -12.15 14.75
C VAL A 122 -4.74 -11.70 13.40
N PRO A 123 -5.47 -10.57 13.31
CA PRO A 123 -5.92 -10.04 12.03
C PRO A 123 -4.77 -9.80 11.05
N LYS A 124 -3.65 -9.22 11.50
CA LYS A 124 -2.50 -8.95 10.63
C LYS A 124 -1.86 -10.22 10.09
N LEU A 125 -1.75 -11.28 10.89
CA LEU A 125 -1.28 -12.59 10.42
C LEU A 125 -2.20 -13.18 9.35
N ARG A 126 -3.53 -13.04 9.51
CA ARG A 126 -4.50 -13.44 8.49
C ARG A 126 -4.35 -12.62 7.21
N GLU A 127 -4.18 -11.30 7.32
CA GLU A 127 -3.90 -10.43 6.17
C GLU A 127 -2.64 -10.84 5.42
N ILE A 128 -1.54 -11.13 6.12
CA ILE A 128 -0.30 -11.62 5.50
C ILE A 128 -0.56 -12.93 4.75
N ALA A 129 -1.29 -13.86 5.36
CA ALA A 129 -1.61 -15.15 4.73
C ALA A 129 -2.49 -14.99 3.49
N ILE A 130 -3.56 -14.21 3.57
CA ILE A 130 -4.47 -13.92 2.45
C ILE A 130 -3.72 -13.19 1.34
N PHE A 131 -2.94 -12.16 1.69
CA PHE A 131 -2.12 -11.42 0.73
C PHE A 131 -1.13 -12.36 0.02
N SER A 132 -0.45 -13.22 0.77
CA SER A 132 0.53 -14.17 0.21
C SER A 132 -0.14 -15.17 -0.73
N ALA A 133 -1.28 -15.76 -0.32
CA ALA A 133 -2.04 -16.70 -1.12
C ALA A 133 -2.61 -16.04 -2.39
N ALA A 134 -3.19 -14.84 -2.27
CA ALA A 134 -3.76 -14.09 -3.39
C ALA A 134 -2.67 -13.67 -4.38
N THR A 135 -1.53 -13.16 -3.88
CA THR A 135 -0.35 -12.85 -4.69
C THR A 135 0.15 -14.10 -5.42
N PHE A 136 0.21 -15.23 -4.73
CA PHE A 136 0.66 -16.48 -5.32
C PHE A 136 -0.29 -16.96 -6.44
N ALA A 137 -1.60 -16.99 -6.17
CA ALA A 137 -2.61 -17.48 -7.10
C ALA A 137 -2.74 -16.63 -8.38
N SER A 138 -2.45 -15.32 -8.29
CA SER A 138 -2.68 -14.35 -9.37
C SER A 138 -1.41 -13.81 -10.03
N ALA A 139 -0.25 -14.43 -9.77
CA ALA A 139 1.05 -13.91 -10.19
C ALA A 139 1.25 -12.43 -9.82
N GLY A 140 0.80 -12.04 -8.62
CA GLY A 140 0.97 -10.71 -8.04
C GLY A 140 -0.17 -9.71 -8.28
N PHE A 141 -1.09 -9.98 -9.20
CA PHE A 141 -2.17 -9.03 -9.52
C PHE A 141 -3.07 -8.72 -8.32
N LEU A 142 -3.59 -9.76 -7.64
CA LEU A 142 -4.44 -9.59 -6.46
C LEU A 142 -3.66 -9.02 -5.27
N GLY A 143 -2.36 -9.28 -5.17
CA GLY A 143 -1.50 -8.64 -4.17
C GLY A 143 -1.44 -7.12 -4.36
N LEU A 144 -1.23 -6.67 -5.61
CA LEU A 144 -1.28 -5.24 -5.95
C LEU A 144 -2.66 -4.65 -5.70
N LEU A 145 -3.74 -5.37 -6.02
CA LEU A 145 -5.11 -4.92 -5.77
C LEU A 145 -5.40 -4.74 -4.27
N MET A 146 -5.00 -5.69 -3.43
CA MET A 146 -5.10 -5.56 -1.98
C MET A 146 -4.28 -4.37 -1.48
N GLY A 147 -3.05 -4.21 -1.99
CA GLY A 147 -2.19 -3.05 -1.69
C GLY A 147 -2.85 -1.73 -2.07
N ALA A 148 -3.52 -1.66 -3.22
CA ALA A 148 -4.27 -0.49 -3.66
C ALA A 148 -5.44 -0.17 -2.71
N ILE A 149 -6.21 -1.18 -2.30
CA ILE A 149 -7.31 -1.02 -1.33
C ILE A 149 -6.75 -0.45 -0.01
N LEU A 150 -5.70 -1.07 0.52
CA LEU A 150 -4.99 -0.64 1.73
C LEU A 150 -4.53 0.81 1.65
N LEU A 151 -3.81 1.17 0.59
CA LEU A 151 -3.34 2.53 0.39
C LEU A 151 -4.50 3.52 0.27
N ASN A 152 -5.58 3.17 -0.41
CA ASN A 152 -6.70 4.09 -0.61
C ASN A 152 -7.40 4.46 0.70
N TYR A 153 -7.77 3.48 1.53
CA TYR A 153 -8.44 3.81 2.79
C TYR A 153 -7.51 4.47 3.81
N MET A 154 -6.23 4.08 3.83
CA MET A 154 -5.26 4.72 4.72
C MET A 154 -5.07 6.19 4.35
N ASN A 155 -4.94 6.49 3.06
CA ASN A 155 -4.75 7.85 2.60
C ASN A 155 -6.01 8.70 2.62
N TYR A 156 -7.19 8.07 2.52
CA TYR A 156 -8.45 8.75 2.80
C TYR A 156 -8.48 9.24 4.25
N TYR A 157 -8.07 8.40 5.22
CA TYR A 157 -7.88 8.84 6.60
C TYR A 157 -6.86 9.97 6.70
N VAL A 158 -5.67 9.86 6.08
CA VAL A 158 -4.64 10.91 6.14
C VAL A 158 -5.17 12.26 5.63
N GLY A 159 -5.86 12.28 4.49
CA GLY A 159 -6.42 13.53 3.96
C GLY A 159 -7.47 14.16 4.88
N ASN A 160 -8.30 13.34 5.53
CA ASN A 160 -9.25 13.84 6.54
C ASN A 160 -8.57 14.27 7.84
N LEU A 161 -7.50 13.61 8.26
CA LEU A 161 -6.72 14.00 9.43
C LEU A 161 -6.05 15.37 9.23
N LEU A 162 -5.58 15.66 8.01
CA LEU A 162 -5.06 16.97 7.64
C LEU A 162 -6.10 18.09 7.73
N LEU A 163 -7.38 17.79 7.45
CA LEU A 163 -8.48 18.74 7.64
C LEU A 163 -8.77 19.02 9.12
N ALA A 164 -8.51 18.05 10.00
CA ALA A 164 -8.64 18.20 11.44
C ALA A 164 -7.38 18.78 12.11
N ALA A 165 -6.35 19.17 11.35
CA ALA A 165 -5.12 19.73 11.90
C ALA A 165 -5.34 21.15 12.43
N ARG A 166 -4.77 21.45 13.60
CA ARG A 166 -4.81 22.81 14.16
C ARG A 166 -4.07 23.81 13.27
N PRO A 167 -4.41 25.12 13.34
CA PRO A 167 -3.68 26.15 12.61
C PRO A 167 -2.17 26.09 12.89
N GLY A 168 -1.36 25.93 11.85
CA GLY A 168 0.11 25.83 11.95
C GLY A 168 0.68 24.43 12.22
N ALA A 169 -0.17 23.41 12.43
CA ALA A 169 0.25 22.02 12.68
C ALA A 169 0.21 21.10 11.45
N LEU A 170 -0.17 21.63 10.27
CA LEU A 170 -0.45 20.83 9.07
C LEU A 170 0.73 19.95 8.65
N LEU A 171 1.95 20.49 8.67
CA LEU A 171 3.14 19.73 8.28
C LEU A 171 3.46 18.61 9.26
N GLN A 172 3.32 18.88 10.57
CA GLN A 172 3.56 17.91 11.63
C GLN A 172 2.54 16.77 11.54
N VAL A 173 1.25 17.10 11.34
CA VAL A 173 0.19 16.12 11.12
C VAL A 173 0.46 15.31 9.86
N ALA A 174 0.87 15.93 8.74
CA ALA A 174 1.22 15.20 7.52
C ALA A 174 2.32 14.16 7.73
N LEU A 175 3.38 14.53 8.47
CA LEU A 175 4.50 13.64 8.77
C LEU A 175 4.12 12.53 9.75
N LEU A 176 3.31 12.84 10.77
CA LEU A 176 2.88 11.88 11.78
C LEU A 176 1.72 10.98 11.34
N SER A 177 0.99 11.38 10.28
CA SER A 177 -0.09 10.59 9.68
C SER A 177 0.44 9.30 9.05
N TRP A 178 1.70 9.31 8.61
CA TRP A 178 2.41 8.14 8.10
C TRP A 178 3.41 7.62 9.13
N GLN A 179 2.93 6.72 9.99
CA GLN A 179 3.77 6.18 11.04
C GLN A 179 4.90 5.31 10.47
N VAL A 180 6.05 5.30 11.13
CA VAL A 180 7.23 4.56 10.66
C VAL A 180 6.97 3.07 10.48
N TYR A 181 6.11 2.49 11.32
CA TYR A 181 5.71 1.08 11.21
C TYR A 181 4.86 0.83 9.96
N ALA A 182 3.94 1.74 9.62
CA ALA A 182 3.15 1.66 8.39
C ALA A 182 4.03 1.74 7.13
N ILE A 183 5.07 2.57 7.14
CA ILE A 183 6.06 2.66 6.04
C ILE A 183 6.83 1.34 5.92
N ALA A 184 7.34 0.81 7.04
CA ALA A 184 8.03 -0.49 7.06
C ALA A 184 7.13 -1.60 6.50
N ARG A 185 5.84 -1.59 6.85
CA ARG A 185 4.83 -2.51 6.33
C ARG A 185 4.69 -2.42 4.81
N VAL A 186 4.52 -1.23 4.24
CA VAL A 186 4.38 -1.04 2.79
C VAL A 186 5.60 -1.60 2.05
N VAL A 187 6.81 -1.33 2.56
CA VAL A 187 8.03 -1.89 1.97
C VAL A 187 8.06 -3.41 2.12
N GLY A 188 7.77 -3.94 3.31
CA GLY A 188 7.76 -5.38 3.59
C GLY A 188 6.81 -6.17 2.67
N TYR A 189 5.56 -5.72 2.55
CA TYR A 189 4.57 -6.34 1.67
C TYR A 189 4.94 -6.21 0.19
N THR A 190 5.57 -5.11 -0.22
CA THR A 190 6.05 -4.94 -1.60
C THR A 190 7.14 -5.96 -1.93
N LEU A 191 8.13 -6.14 -1.04
CA LEU A 191 9.20 -7.12 -1.24
C LEU A 191 8.65 -8.56 -1.22
N LEU A 192 7.72 -8.84 -0.32
CA LEU A 192 7.02 -10.14 -0.26
C LEU A 192 6.28 -10.42 -1.56
N GLY A 193 5.51 -9.44 -2.06
CA GLY A 193 4.75 -9.52 -3.29
C GLY A 193 5.63 -9.85 -4.49
N VAL A 194 6.72 -9.10 -4.68
CA VAL A 194 7.71 -9.30 -5.75
C VAL A 194 8.33 -10.70 -5.68
N ALA A 195 8.74 -11.13 -4.49
CA ALA A 195 9.35 -12.44 -4.29
C ALA A 195 8.39 -13.59 -4.62
N LEU A 196 7.15 -13.53 -4.10
CA LEU A 196 6.12 -14.54 -4.36
C LEU A 196 5.72 -14.58 -5.83
N THR A 197 5.55 -13.43 -6.48
CA THR A 197 5.31 -13.39 -7.94
C THR A 197 6.43 -14.07 -8.71
N ARG A 198 7.69 -13.86 -8.33
CA ARG A 198 8.83 -14.52 -8.98
C ARG A 198 8.77 -16.04 -8.82
N VAL A 199 8.49 -16.53 -7.61
CA VAL A 199 8.36 -17.97 -7.32
C VAL A 199 7.27 -18.60 -8.19
N VAL A 200 6.10 -17.97 -8.27
CA VAL A 200 4.98 -18.45 -9.11
C VAL A 200 5.37 -18.50 -10.58
N LEU A 201 5.98 -17.43 -11.10
CA LEU A 201 6.39 -17.40 -12.51
C LEU A 201 7.43 -18.45 -12.85
N GLN A 202 8.34 -18.76 -11.93
CA GLN A 202 9.29 -19.87 -12.10
C GLN A 202 8.57 -21.22 -12.07
N LEU A 203 7.63 -21.41 -11.15
CA LEU A 203 6.83 -22.64 -11.06
C LEU A 203 6.06 -22.88 -12.35
N LEU A 204 5.40 -21.85 -12.88
CA LEU A 204 4.63 -21.93 -14.14
C LEU A 204 5.52 -22.19 -15.36
N ARG A 205 6.72 -21.59 -15.43
CA ARG A 205 7.61 -21.72 -16.60
C ARG A 205 8.51 -22.96 -16.59
N ARG A 206 9.05 -23.31 -15.43
CA ARG A 206 10.09 -24.35 -15.27
C ARG A 206 9.59 -25.60 -14.54
N ARG A 207 8.35 -25.61 -14.05
CA ARG A 207 7.75 -26.69 -13.21
C ARG A 207 8.59 -27.07 -11.98
N ARG A 208 9.55 -26.24 -11.59
CA ARG A 208 10.37 -26.38 -10.39
C ARG A 208 10.59 -25.01 -9.76
N PRO A 209 10.22 -24.80 -8.49
CA PRO A 209 10.54 -23.57 -7.78
C PRO A 209 12.05 -23.55 -7.49
N VAL A 210 12.76 -22.57 -8.02
CA VAL A 210 14.18 -22.37 -7.69
C VAL A 210 14.28 -21.07 -6.91
N LEU A 211 14.48 -21.18 -5.60
CA LEU A 211 14.73 -20.04 -4.72
C LEU A 211 16.10 -19.43 -5.05
N GLU A 212 16.11 -18.55 -6.05
CA GLU A 212 17.25 -17.73 -6.42
C GLU A 212 17.73 -16.93 -5.21
N GLY A 213 19.03 -16.67 -5.11
CA GLY A 213 19.61 -15.94 -3.97
C GLY A 213 18.96 -14.58 -3.72
N GLU A 214 18.60 -13.85 -4.78
CA GLU A 214 17.89 -12.57 -4.66
C GLU A 214 16.44 -12.74 -4.15
N VAL A 215 15.72 -13.81 -4.53
CA VAL A 215 14.38 -14.10 -4.00
C VAL A 215 14.46 -14.37 -2.50
N ARG A 216 15.44 -15.18 -2.07
CA ARG A 216 15.66 -15.47 -0.65
C ARG A 216 15.96 -14.20 0.15
N LYS A 217 16.82 -13.31 -0.39
CA LYS A 217 17.10 -12.01 0.24
C LYS A 217 15.85 -11.14 0.36
N LEU A 218 15.03 -11.06 -0.68
CA LEU A 218 13.79 -10.29 -0.65
C LEU A 218 12.79 -10.84 0.37
N LEU A 219 12.64 -12.16 0.47
CA LEU A 219 11.80 -12.78 1.50
C LEU A 219 12.33 -12.49 2.90
N ALA A 220 13.64 -12.59 3.13
CA ALA A 220 14.24 -12.28 4.42
C ALA A 220 13.99 -10.82 4.83
N TRP A 221 14.22 -9.87 3.92
CA TRP A 221 13.95 -8.45 4.17
C TRP A 221 12.45 -8.17 4.36
N ALA A 222 11.58 -8.81 3.59
CA ALA A 222 10.14 -8.68 3.74
C ALA A 222 9.69 -9.12 5.14
N LEU A 223 10.12 -10.29 5.59
CA LEU A 223 9.79 -10.83 6.91
C LEU A 223 10.38 -9.96 8.03
N ALA A 224 11.62 -9.48 7.88
CA ALA A 224 12.23 -8.59 8.85
C ALA A 224 11.47 -7.26 8.98
N LEU A 225 11.06 -6.65 7.87
CA LEU A 225 10.29 -5.40 7.87
C LEU A 225 8.87 -5.58 8.39
N ILE A 226 8.22 -6.71 8.09
CA ILE A 226 6.91 -7.04 8.65
C ILE A 226 7.03 -7.28 10.16
N ALA A 227 8.04 -8.02 10.63
CA ALA A 227 8.26 -8.18 12.07
C ALA A 227 8.54 -6.83 12.75
N LEU A 228 9.32 -5.97 12.10
CA LEU A 228 9.61 -4.63 12.58
C LEU A 228 8.35 -3.75 12.65
N ASP A 229 7.41 -3.85 11.70
CA ASP A 229 6.11 -3.18 11.76
C ASP A 229 5.36 -3.56 13.05
N PHE A 230 5.28 -4.85 13.39
CA PHE A 230 4.60 -5.28 14.62
C PHE A 230 5.26 -4.73 15.88
N LEU A 231 6.59 -4.77 15.94
CA LEU A 231 7.36 -4.29 17.09
C LEU A 231 7.23 -2.78 17.26
N LEU A 232 7.41 -2.02 16.18
CA LEU A 232 7.30 -0.58 16.19
C LEU A 232 5.87 -0.12 16.46
N LYS A 233 4.87 -0.81 15.91
CA LYS A 233 3.46 -0.51 16.19
C LYS A 233 3.14 -0.71 17.68
N ALA A 234 3.50 -1.85 18.24
CA ALA A 234 3.28 -2.14 19.66
C ALA A 234 4.01 -1.15 20.58
N ALA A 235 5.20 -0.70 20.20
CA ALA A 235 6.00 0.21 21.02
C ALA A 235 5.59 1.68 20.88
N LEU A 236 5.29 2.16 19.65
CA LEU A 236 5.21 3.59 19.33
C LEU A 236 3.80 4.13 19.14
N ALA A 237 2.80 3.27 18.85
CA ALA A 237 1.45 3.73 18.55
C ALA A 237 0.89 4.59 19.71
N ASN A 238 0.80 4.00 20.91
CA ASN A 238 0.23 4.71 22.07
C ASN A 238 1.23 5.59 22.83
N SER A 239 2.54 5.31 22.73
CA SER A 239 3.55 6.06 23.48
C SER A 239 3.97 7.37 22.81
N LEU A 240 3.93 7.42 21.47
CA LEU A 240 4.43 8.55 20.69
C LEU A 240 3.37 9.10 19.74
N TYR A 241 2.80 8.27 18.87
CA TYR A 241 1.94 8.77 17.79
C TYR A 241 0.59 9.28 18.27
N GLN A 242 -0.08 8.52 19.14
CA GLN A 242 -1.39 8.90 19.67
C GLN A 242 -1.37 10.26 20.41
N PRO A 243 -0.50 10.49 21.42
CA PRO A 243 -0.52 11.75 22.16
C PRO A 243 -0.17 12.95 21.27
N LEU A 244 0.82 12.81 20.38
CA LEU A 244 1.20 13.88 19.45
C LEU A 244 0.09 14.21 18.46
N LEU A 245 -0.55 13.20 17.85
CA LEU A 245 -1.65 13.45 16.92
C LEU A 245 -2.85 14.08 17.63
N LYS A 246 -3.15 13.68 18.87
CA LYS A 246 -4.22 14.28 19.67
C LYS A 246 -3.96 15.75 20.00
N GLU A 247 -2.72 16.11 20.31
CA GLU A 247 -2.36 17.50 20.59
C GLU A 247 -2.43 18.39 19.33
N LEU A 248 -2.03 17.83 18.18
CA LEU A 248 -1.91 18.58 16.92
C LEU A 248 -3.21 18.66 16.11
N THR A 249 -4.26 17.96 16.54
CA THR A 249 -5.56 17.92 15.85
C THR A 249 -6.70 18.46 16.74
N GLU A 250 -7.83 18.76 16.13
CA GLU A 250 -9.07 19.20 16.79
C GLU A 250 -10.03 18.03 17.09
N LEU A 251 -9.47 16.85 17.34
CA LEU A 251 -10.22 15.59 17.54
C LEU A 251 -10.62 15.32 18.99
#